data_AF-A0A3B4BNN9-F1
#
_entry.id   AF-A0A3B4BNN9-F1
#
_cell.length_a   1.000
_cell.length_b   1.000
_cell.length_c   1.000
_cell.angle_alpha   90.00
_cell.angle_beta   90.00
_cell.angle_gamma   90.00
#
_symmetry.space_group_name_H-M   'P 1'
#
loop_
_entity.id
_entity.type
_entity.pdbx_description
1 polymer ?
#
loop_
_entity_poly.entity_id
_entity_poly.type
_entity_poly.pdbx_seq_one_letter_code
_entity_poly.pdbx_strand_id
1 'polypeptide(L)'
;MDLSAGDGPEAGGQKSDAFQDNRLDCTEENEQLRSQIEDLRAKNRTLQEKLDNFTERMGKAMDIQIGSSGLLSEDLKNPCRESELKNRYNKLRQNDWAEFLGKLKKSRSHNEQQQKESSDLKKDAQKVFKCTLKEAESNMQELIKKLKELLHLDVKHSSNTKTLQHFDLAIQQIQMAILHKEQIPEDLIDQKLPDLKPLVLEAYKIGCLMALHNPPILLDWANQKGTFPECIHDLKAAGQNMTTPTAVDSKEARPDGHTPNATNSKDAAPDGNTPNATNPNVNLKP
;
A
#
# COMPACT_ATOMS: atom_id res chain seq x y z
N MET A 1 23.63 109.97 9.76
CA MET A 1 25.06 110.18 10.02
C MET A 1 25.24 110.25 11.52
N ASP A 2 25.76 109.26 12.25
CA ASP A 2 26.14 107.87 11.91
C ASP A 2 25.87 107.01 13.17
N LEU A 3 25.14 105.91 13.05
CA LEU A 3 25.68 104.54 13.10
C LEU A 3 26.71 104.32 14.24
N SER A 4 26.20 103.88 15.39
CA SER A 4 27.01 103.41 16.52
C SER A 4 27.74 102.11 16.16
N ALA A 5 29.03 102.06 16.43
CA ALA A 5 29.77 100.80 16.45
C ALA A 5 29.31 99.93 17.63
N GLY A 6 29.31 98.62 17.43
CA GLY A 6 29.06 97.61 18.44
C GLY A 6 29.65 96.28 17.98
N ASP A 7 30.85 95.96 18.47
CA ASP A 7 31.50 94.68 18.22
C ASP A 7 30.65 93.52 18.76
N GLY A 8 30.48 92.50 17.92
CA GLY A 8 29.90 91.21 18.28
C GLY A 8 30.68 90.12 17.56
N PRO A 9 31.22 89.10 18.26
CA PRO A 9 32.13 88.14 17.64
C PRO A 9 31.38 87.19 16.70
N GLU A 10 32.06 86.76 15.63
CA GLU A 10 31.67 85.60 14.85
C GLU A 10 31.55 84.37 15.76
N ALA A 11 30.36 83.77 15.78
CA ALA A 11 30.19 82.37 16.19
C ALA A 11 30.10 81.52 14.92
N GLY A 12 31.27 81.11 14.41
CA GLY A 12 31.38 80.15 13.32
C GLY A 12 30.68 78.82 13.63
N GLY A 13 30.24 78.12 12.59
CA GLY A 13 29.43 76.92 12.74
C GLY A 13 30.20 75.70 13.27
N GLN A 14 29.50 74.83 14.00
CA GLN A 14 29.91 73.45 14.30
C GLN A 14 28.68 72.64 14.79
N LYS A 15 27.84 72.17 13.86
CA LYS A 15 26.69 71.26 14.14
C LYS A 15 26.38 70.22 13.05
N SER A 16 27.23 70.08 12.02
CA SER A 16 27.03 69.13 10.92
C SER A 16 27.51 67.70 11.22
N ASP A 17 28.62 67.55 11.96
CA ASP A 17 29.45 66.34 11.83
C ASP A 17 28.96 65.20 12.74
N ALA A 18 28.65 65.49 14.01
CA ALA A 18 28.19 64.50 14.99
C ALA A 18 26.84 63.82 14.65
N PHE A 19 26.04 64.44 13.76
CA PHE A 19 24.80 63.86 13.23
C PHE A 19 25.01 62.97 12.00
N GLN A 20 26.14 63.11 11.29
CA GLN A 20 26.51 62.20 10.20
C GLN A 20 27.22 60.97 10.75
N ASP A 21 28.07 61.13 11.76
CA ASP A 21 28.82 60.07 12.43
C ASP A 21 27.90 58.96 13.00
N ASN A 22 26.92 59.34 13.84
CA ASN A 22 25.89 58.42 14.35
C ASN A 22 25.06 57.74 13.25
N ARG A 23 24.94 58.36 12.07
CA ARG A 23 24.16 57.81 10.95
C ARG A 23 24.98 56.80 10.14
N LEU A 24 26.30 56.90 10.15
CA LEU A 24 27.24 55.97 9.52
C LEU A 24 27.42 54.72 10.40
N ASP A 25 27.66 54.91 11.69
CA ASP A 25 27.80 53.83 12.69
C ASP A 25 26.56 52.91 12.71
N CYS A 26 25.37 53.51 12.76
CA CYS A 26 24.10 52.78 12.69
C CYS A 26 23.89 52.04 11.35
N THR A 27 24.51 52.49 10.24
CA THR A 27 24.44 51.76 8.96
C THR A 27 25.42 50.59 8.90
N GLU A 28 26.63 50.71 9.45
CA GLU A 28 27.59 49.61 9.53
C GLU A 28 27.08 48.49 10.46
N GLU A 29 26.52 48.83 11.62
CA GLU A 29 25.91 47.83 12.53
C GLU A 29 24.75 47.09 11.83
N ASN A 30 23.90 47.79 11.08
CA ASN A 30 22.82 47.18 10.30
C ASN A 30 23.34 46.27 9.18
N GLU A 31 24.43 46.63 8.52
CA GLU A 31 25.05 45.80 7.48
C GLU A 31 25.72 44.56 8.08
N GLN A 32 26.38 44.71 9.24
CA GLN A 32 26.97 43.60 9.99
C GLN A 32 25.90 42.61 10.49
N LEU A 33 24.77 43.11 11.01
CA LEU A 33 23.63 42.26 11.41
C LEU A 33 23.00 41.53 10.21
N ARG A 34 22.86 42.19 9.05
CA ARG A 34 22.39 41.57 7.81
C ARG A 34 23.34 40.47 7.33
N SER A 35 24.64 40.71 7.40
CA SER A 35 25.68 39.73 7.09
C SER A 35 25.56 38.50 8.00
N GLN A 36 25.49 38.69 9.33
CA GLN A 36 25.33 37.59 10.29
C GLN A 36 24.04 36.77 10.06
N ILE A 37 22.92 37.42 9.71
CA ILE A 37 21.66 36.75 9.40
C ILE A 37 21.81 35.84 8.17
N GLU A 38 22.47 36.31 7.10
CA GLU A 38 22.66 35.49 5.90
C GLU A 38 23.66 34.35 6.13
N ASP A 39 24.70 34.59 6.93
CA ASP A 39 25.66 33.58 7.38
C ASP A 39 24.99 32.47 8.19
N LEU A 40 24.07 32.81 9.10
CA LEU A 40 23.26 31.87 9.86
C LEU A 40 22.26 31.10 8.97
N ARG A 41 21.68 31.75 7.95
CA ARG A 41 20.83 31.08 6.94
C ARG A 41 21.61 30.11 6.05
N ALA A 42 22.85 30.45 5.69
CA ALA A 42 23.72 29.56 4.93
C ALA A 42 24.10 28.34 5.79
N LYS A 43 24.55 28.55 7.04
CA LYS A 43 24.87 27.46 7.99
C LYS A 43 23.67 26.55 8.25
N ASN A 44 22.46 27.10 8.42
CA ASN A 44 21.25 26.29 8.57
C ASN A 44 20.91 25.47 7.32
N ARG A 45 21.03 26.05 6.10
CA ARG A 45 20.84 25.30 4.84
C ARG A 45 21.81 24.11 4.74
N THR A 46 23.10 24.32 4.98
CA THR A 46 24.10 23.25 4.97
C THR A 46 23.90 22.21 6.07
N LEU A 47 23.39 22.59 7.25
CA LEU A 47 23.05 21.64 8.31
C LEU A 47 21.82 20.81 7.94
N GLN A 48 20.80 21.41 7.32
CA GLN A 48 19.62 20.71 6.83
C GLN A 48 20.00 19.71 5.73
N GLU A 49 20.77 20.13 4.73
CA GLU A 49 21.28 19.24 3.67
C GLU A 49 22.08 18.05 4.25
N LYS A 50 22.88 18.27 5.29
CA LYS A 50 23.61 17.19 5.99
C LYS A 50 22.67 16.26 6.75
N LEU A 51 21.63 16.78 7.39
CA LEU A 51 20.62 15.97 8.08
C LEU A 51 19.80 15.14 7.10
N ASP A 52 19.41 15.71 5.96
CA ASP A 52 18.67 15.03 4.90
C ASP A 52 19.54 13.91 4.27
N ASN A 53 20.80 14.21 3.92
CA ASN A 53 21.76 13.20 3.45
C ASN A 53 22.04 12.11 4.50
N PHE A 54 22.13 12.46 5.79
CA PHE A 54 22.30 11.47 6.86
C PHE A 54 21.05 10.59 7.00
N THR A 55 19.85 11.18 6.93
CA THR A 55 18.57 10.47 6.99
C THR A 55 18.40 9.54 5.78
N GLU A 56 18.78 9.97 4.57
CA GLU A 56 18.78 9.13 3.38
C GLU A 56 19.77 7.97 3.49
N ARG A 57 20.99 8.23 3.99
CA ARG A 57 22.02 7.19 4.18
C ARG A 57 21.65 6.21 5.28
N MET A 58 21.08 6.68 6.40
CA MET A 58 20.56 5.83 7.48
C MET A 58 19.35 5.03 7.01
N GLY A 59 18.43 5.65 6.27
CA GLY A 59 17.29 4.98 5.63
C GLY A 59 17.76 3.84 4.73
N LYS A 60 18.69 4.10 3.81
CA LYS A 60 19.30 3.07 2.94
C LYS A 60 20.06 1.99 3.71
N ALA A 61 20.80 2.35 4.75
CA ALA A 61 21.55 1.39 5.57
C ALA A 61 20.60 0.48 6.38
N MET A 62 19.54 1.04 6.97
CA MET A 62 18.48 0.29 7.61
C MET A 62 17.72 -0.58 6.60
N ASP A 63 17.36 -0.07 5.42
CA ASP A 63 16.73 -0.85 4.34
C ASP A 63 17.55 -2.09 3.96
N ILE A 64 18.89 -1.95 3.88
CA ILE A 64 19.81 -3.05 3.54
C ILE A 64 19.94 -4.03 4.73
N GLN A 65 20.08 -3.53 5.96
CA GLN A 65 20.27 -4.36 7.14
C GLN A 65 18.98 -5.09 7.58
N ILE A 66 17.81 -4.48 7.35
CA ILE A 66 16.47 -5.05 7.61
C ILE A 66 16.04 -5.94 6.45
N GLY A 67 16.21 -5.50 5.19
CA GLY A 67 15.84 -6.31 4.01
C GLY A 67 16.66 -7.60 3.86
N SER A 68 17.87 -7.67 4.41
CA SER A 68 18.70 -8.88 4.43
C SER A 68 18.40 -9.82 5.61
N SER A 69 17.51 -9.47 6.54
CA SER A 69 17.28 -10.26 7.76
C SER A 69 15.82 -10.27 8.16
N GLY A 70 15.16 -11.43 8.02
CA GLY A 70 13.83 -11.72 8.59
C GLY A 70 13.87 -11.85 10.12
N LEU A 71 14.51 -10.88 10.77
CA LEU A 71 14.91 -10.81 12.17
C LEU A 71 14.57 -9.44 12.76
N LEU A 72 13.40 -8.91 12.38
CA LEU A 72 12.60 -8.25 13.40
C LEU A 72 12.28 -9.34 14.44
N SER A 73 12.81 -9.19 15.65
CA SER A 73 12.39 -9.99 16.79
C SER A 73 10.96 -9.60 17.14
N GLU A 74 9.99 -10.15 16.40
CA GLU A 74 8.58 -9.90 16.62
C GLU A 74 8.20 -10.20 18.07
N ASP A 75 7.32 -9.39 18.64
CA ASP A 75 6.74 -9.75 19.94
C ASP A 75 5.88 -11.01 19.78
N LEU A 76 6.36 -12.12 20.32
CA LEU A 76 5.66 -13.40 20.32
C LEU A 76 4.31 -13.35 21.07
N LYS A 77 4.10 -12.33 21.91
CA LYS A 77 2.83 -12.08 22.61
C LYS A 77 1.85 -11.27 21.78
N ASN A 78 2.29 -10.57 20.72
CA ASN A 78 1.41 -9.83 19.83
C ASN A 78 0.68 -10.81 18.88
N PRO A 79 -0.66 -10.95 18.97
CA PRO A 79 -1.42 -11.83 18.08
C PRO A 79 -1.57 -11.29 16.65
N CYS A 80 -1.19 -10.03 16.43
CA CYS A 80 -1.26 -9.33 15.15
C CYS A 80 0.13 -9.05 14.55
N ARG A 81 1.17 -9.81 14.96
CA ARG A 81 2.50 -9.74 14.34
C ARG A 81 2.48 -10.24 12.88
N GLU A 82 3.44 -9.79 12.09
CA GLU A 82 3.52 -10.04 10.64
C GLU A 82 3.51 -11.53 10.29
N SER A 83 4.33 -12.35 10.96
CA SER A 83 4.42 -13.79 10.71
C SER A 83 3.11 -14.52 11.01
N GLU A 84 2.42 -14.12 12.08
CA GLU A 84 1.14 -14.69 12.50
C GLU A 84 0.03 -14.33 11.51
N LEU A 85 -0.03 -13.07 11.08
CA LEU A 85 -1.01 -12.63 10.07
C LEU A 85 -0.77 -13.31 8.71
N LYS A 86 0.48 -13.39 8.25
CA LYS A 86 0.85 -14.11 7.02
C LYS A 86 0.53 -15.61 7.12
N ASN A 87 0.80 -16.25 8.27
CA ASN A 87 0.46 -17.66 8.51
C ASN A 87 -1.06 -17.90 8.48
N ARG A 88 -1.84 -17.07 9.18
CA ARG A 88 -3.31 -17.16 9.17
C ARG A 88 -3.89 -16.94 7.78
N TYR A 89 -3.40 -15.94 7.05
CA TYR A 89 -3.80 -15.70 5.67
C TYR A 89 -3.54 -16.95 4.80
N ASN A 90 -2.32 -17.50 4.86
CA ASN A 90 -1.94 -18.70 4.11
C ASN A 90 -2.81 -19.92 4.46
N LYS A 91 -3.06 -20.16 5.75
CA LYS A 91 -4.01 -21.21 6.21
C LYS A 91 -5.39 -21.00 5.60
N LEU A 92 -5.91 -19.77 5.63
CA LEU A 92 -7.24 -19.45 5.11
C LEU A 92 -7.35 -19.70 3.59
N ARG A 93 -6.41 -19.16 2.80
CA ARG A 93 -6.44 -19.28 1.33
C ARG A 93 -6.06 -20.67 0.78
N GLN A 94 -5.43 -21.52 1.59
CA GLN A 94 -5.04 -22.89 1.20
C GLN A 94 -5.95 -23.93 1.85
N ASN A 95 -5.87 -24.08 3.18
CA ASN A 95 -6.46 -25.19 3.91
C ASN A 95 -7.97 -25.00 4.10
N ASP A 96 -8.37 -23.87 4.68
CA ASP A 96 -9.77 -23.65 5.06
C ASP A 96 -10.66 -23.49 3.81
N TRP A 97 -10.12 -22.86 2.75
CA TRP A 97 -10.73 -22.86 1.42
C TRP A 97 -10.84 -24.25 0.78
N ALA A 98 -9.79 -25.08 0.85
CA ALA A 98 -9.86 -26.45 0.33
C ALA A 98 -10.89 -27.31 1.09
N GLU A 99 -11.03 -27.11 2.40
CA GLU A 99 -12.06 -27.77 3.21
C GLU A 99 -13.47 -27.32 2.79
N PHE A 100 -13.69 -26.01 2.59
CA PHE A 100 -14.95 -25.48 2.05
C PHE A 100 -15.28 -26.09 0.68
N LEU A 101 -14.32 -26.15 -0.25
CA LEU A 101 -14.52 -26.81 -1.55
C LEU A 101 -14.79 -28.32 -1.40
N GLY A 102 -14.22 -28.97 -0.39
CA GLY A 102 -14.52 -30.36 -0.04
C GLY A 102 -15.97 -30.56 0.41
N LYS A 103 -16.48 -29.69 1.29
CA LYS A 103 -17.89 -29.69 1.74
C LYS A 103 -18.85 -29.45 0.57
N LEU A 104 -18.54 -28.48 -0.29
CA LEU A 104 -19.33 -28.11 -1.47
C LEU A 104 -19.43 -29.22 -2.53
N LYS A 105 -18.42 -30.10 -2.61
CA LYS A 105 -18.42 -31.32 -3.45
C LYS A 105 -19.15 -32.50 -2.83
N LYS A 106 -19.00 -32.72 -1.51
CA LYS A 106 -19.57 -33.88 -0.80
C LYS A 106 -21.10 -33.88 -0.74
N SER A 107 -21.76 -32.76 -1.00
CA SER A 107 -23.21 -32.60 -0.90
C SER A 107 -24.01 -32.97 -2.17
N ARG A 108 -23.39 -33.52 -3.23
CA ARG A 108 -24.03 -33.65 -4.56
C ARG A 108 -23.86 -34.99 -5.26
N SER A 109 -24.79 -35.26 -6.18
CA SER A 109 -24.86 -36.47 -7.01
C SER A 109 -24.28 -36.25 -8.41
N HIS A 110 -24.14 -37.34 -9.18
CA HIS A 110 -23.47 -37.37 -10.48
C HIS A 110 -24.39 -36.98 -11.66
N ASN A 111 -24.84 -35.73 -11.73
CA ASN A 111 -25.57 -35.20 -12.90
C ASN A 111 -25.09 -33.81 -13.34
N GLU A 112 -25.06 -33.58 -14.66
CA GLU A 112 -24.37 -32.45 -15.31
C GLU A 112 -24.87 -31.07 -14.84
N GLN A 113 -26.18 -30.94 -14.64
CA GLN A 113 -26.81 -29.71 -14.14
C GLN A 113 -26.25 -29.32 -12.75
N GLN A 114 -26.09 -30.28 -11.83
CA GLN A 114 -25.51 -30.03 -10.50
C GLN A 114 -24.02 -29.69 -10.55
N GLN A 115 -23.29 -30.18 -11.56
CA GLN A 115 -21.89 -29.81 -11.78
C GLN A 115 -21.76 -28.35 -12.25
N LYS A 116 -22.63 -27.89 -13.16
CA LYS A 116 -22.66 -26.49 -13.59
C LYS A 116 -22.97 -25.55 -12.42
N GLU A 117 -24.03 -25.85 -11.67
CA GLU A 117 -24.39 -25.12 -10.45
C GLU A 117 -23.28 -25.15 -9.39
N SER A 118 -22.51 -26.24 -9.28
CA SER A 118 -21.35 -26.31 -8.38
C SER A 118 -20.17 -25.45 -8.85
N SER A 119 -19.97 -25.32 -10.16
CA SER A 119 -18.94 -24.49 -10.76
C SER A 119 -19.26 -23.01 -10.56
N ASP A 120 -20.52 -22.62 -10.80
CA ASP A 120 -20.96 -21.23 -10.64
C ASP A 120 -20.99 -20.84 -9.15
N LEU A 121 -21.49 -21.69 -8.24
CA LEU A 121 -21.42 -21.45 -6.80
C LEU A 121 -19.97 -21.32 -6.28
N LYS A 122 -19.02 -22.06 -6.86
CA LYS A 122 -17.59 -21.91 -6.55
C LYS A 122 -17.04 -20.55 -7.01
N LYS A 123 -17.42 -20.07 -8.20
CA LYS A 123 -17.02 -18.74 -8.70
C LYS A 123 -17.60 -17.64 -7.81
N ASP A 124 -18.87 -17.75 -7.43
CA ASP A 124 -19.53 -16.80 -6.54
C ASP A 124 -18.84 -16.77 -5.17
N ALA A 125 -18.56 -17.93 -4.56
CA ALA A 125 -17.82 -18.01 -3.31
C ALA A 125 -16.41 -17.40 -3.41
N GLN A 126 -15.69 -17.65 -4.51
CA GLN A 126 -14.37 -17.05 -4.74
C GLN A 126 -14.46 -15.53 -4.95
N LYS A 127 -15.50 -15.05 -5.63
CA LYS A 127 -15.77 -13.62 -5.84
C LYS A 127 -16.06 -12.93 -4.52
N VAL A 128 -16.98 -13.46 -3.70
CA VAL A 128 -17.29 -12.93 -2.37
C VAL A 128 -16.02 -12.83 -1.54
N PHE A 129 -15.24 -13.92 -1.40
CA PHE A 129 -13.99 -13.91 -0.64
C PHE A 129 -12.98 -12.87 -1.13
N LYS A 130 -12.81 -12.69 -2.46
CA LYS A 130 -11.94 -11.64 -3.03
C LYS A 130 -12.48 -10.22 -2.76
N CYS A 131 -13.79 -10.01 -2.83
CA CYS A 131 -14.43 -8.74 -2.50
C CYS A 131 -14.25 -8.40 -1.02
N THR A 132 -14.49 -9.35 -0.11
CA THR A 132 -14.31 -9.18 1.34
C THR A 132 -12.91 -8.72 1.70
N LEU A 133 -11.86 -9.32 1.11
CA LEU A 133 -10.47 -8.91 1.36
C LEU A 133 -10.19 -7.47 0.90
N LYS A 134 -10.69 -7.07 -0.28
CA LYS A 134 -10.54 -5.71 -0.80
C LYS A 134 -11.31 -4.67 0.02
N GLU A 135 -12.50 -5.03 0.48
CA GLU A 135 -13.34 -4.17 1.31
C GLU A 135 -12.70 -3.98 2.69
N ALA A 136 -12.18 -5.05 3.29
CA ALA A 136 -11.41 -4.99 4.53
C ALA A 136 -10.16 -4.09 4.40
N GLU A 137 -9.41 -4.23 3.31
CA GLU A 137 -8.27 -3.37 2.98
C GLU A 137 -8.70 -1.90 2.85
N SER A 138 -9.71 -1.59 2.03
CA SER A 138 -10.21 -0.23 1.78
C SER A 138 -10.77 0.42 3.05
N ASN A 139 -11.54 -0.32 3.85
CA ASN A 139 -12.16 0.19 5.09
C ASN A 139 -11.10 0.59 6.11
N MET A 140 -10.02 -0.21 6.24
CA MET A 140 -8.93 0.11 7.18
C MET A 140 -8.01 1.21 6.66
N GLN A 141 -7.76 1.30 5.35
CA GLN A 141 -7.01 2.43 4.77
C GLN A 141 -7.73 3.77 5.01
N GLU A 142 -9.05 3.82 4.79
CA GLU A 142 -9.87 5.01 5.06
C GLU A 142 -9.99 5.32 6.57
N LEU A 143 -10.03 4.30 7.43
CA LEU A 143 -9.95 4.48 8.89
C LEU A 143 -8.61 5.08 9.32
N ILE A 144 -7.49 4.54 8.84
CA ILE A 144 -6.13 5.03 9.15
C ILE A 144 -6.00 6.49 8.72
N LYS A 145 -6.51 6.82 7.53
CA LYS A 145 -6.52 8.19 7.01
C LYS A 145 -7.30 9.13 7.93
N LYS A 146 -8.56 8.81 8.26
CA LYS A 146 -9.39 9.59 9.20
C LYS A 146 -8.75 9.76 10.57
N LEU A 147 -8.08 8.72 11.08
CA LEU A 147 -7.38 8.77 12.37
C LEU A 147 -6.15 9.68 12.31
N LYS A 148 -5.41 9.71 11.19
CA LYS A 148 -4.31 10.66 10.97
C LYS A 148 -4.80 12.10 10.89
N GLU A 149 -5.86 12.35 10.11
CA GLU A 149 -6.48 13.67 9.94
C GLU A 149 -6.96 14.22 11.31
N LEU A 150 -7.66 13.40 12.10
CA LEU A 150 -8.14 13.77 13.45
C LEU A 150 -6.99 14.09 14.43
N LEU A 151 -5.85 13.40 14.29
CA LEU A 151 -4.66 13.62 15.10
C LEU A 151 -3.67 14.63 14.47
N HIS A 152 -4.01 15.25 13.34
CA HIS A 152 -3.18 16.20 12.58
C HIS A 152 -1.78 15.65 12.21
N LEU A 153 -1.66 14.33 11.97
CA LEU A 153 -0.39 13.65 11.69
C LEU A 153 0.14 13.89 10.27
N ASP A 154 -0.71 14.35 9.36
CA ASP A 154 -0.43 14.65 7.96
C ASP A 154 0.29 16.00 7.74
N VAL A 155 0.40 16.84 8.78
CA VAL A 155 1.19 18.07 8.76
C VAL A 155 2.67 17.74 8.98
N LYS A 156 3.55 18.19 8.06
CA LYS A 156 5.01 17.96 8.02
C LYS A 156 5.84 18.41 9.25
N HIS A 157 5.19 18.81 10.34
CA HIS A 157 5.80 19.31 11.57
C HIS A 157 5.32 18.59 12.85
N SER A 158 4.59 17.46 12.73
CA SER A 158 4.20 16.65 13.89
C SER A 158 5.38 15.88 14.49
N SER A 159 6.25 16.61 15.21
CA SER A 159 7.31 16.05 16.06
C SER A 159 6.78 15.59 17.43
N ASN A 160 5.46 15.59 17.64
CA ASN A 160 4.84 15.22 18.90
C ASN A 160 4.76 13.68 19.06
N THR A 161 5.78 13.13 19.71
CA THR A 161 5.88 11.70 20.03
C THR A 161 4.69 11.13 20.81
N LYS A 162 3.98 11.95 21.61
CA LYS A 162 2.78 11.50 22.34
C LYS A 162 1.60 11.28 21.39
N THR A 163 1.41 12.14 20.39
CA THR A 163 0.37 11.97 19.37
C THR A 163 0.59 10.68 18.57
N LEU A 164 1.86 10.37 18.24
CA LEU A 164 2.21 9.11 17.58
C LEU A 164 1.94 7.89 18.48
N GLN A 165 2.32 7.95 19.77
CA GLN A 165 1.99 6.89 20.75
C GLN A 165 0.48 6.68 20.90
N HIS A 166 -0.33 7.74 20.87
CA HIS A 166 -1.79 7.63 20.89
C HIS A 166 -2.36 7.04 19.59
N PHE A 167 -1.77 7.35 18.43
CA PHE A 167 -2.11 6.70 17.17
C PHE A 167 -1.80 5.20 17.20
N ASP A 168 -0.58 4.81 17.59
CA ASP A 168 -0.16 3.42 17.67
C ASP A 168 -1.03 2.62 18.65
N LEU A 169 -1.34 3.21 19.82
CA LEU A 169 -2.26 2.60 20.79
C LEU A 169 -3.68 2.45 20.23
N ALA A 170 -4.20 3.45 19.51
CA ALA A 170 -5.52 3.36 18.88
C ALA A 170 -5.57 2.24 17.81
N ILE A 171 -4.52 2.12 16.98
CA ILE A 171 -4.39 1.01 16.01
C ILE A 171 -4.39 -0.34 16.74
N GLN A 172 -3.61 -0.50 17.82
CA GLN A 172 -3.59 -1.73 18.62
C GLN A 172 -4.96 -2.08 19.22
N GLN A 173 -5.68 -1.10 19.78
CA GLN A 173 -7.03 -1.33 20.32
C GLN A 173 -8.02 -1.78 19.23
N ILE A 174 -7.94 -1.18 18.04
CA ILE A 174 -8.77 -1.56 16.88
C ILE A 174 -8.42 -2.97 16.39
N GLN A 175 -7.13 -3.32 16.31
CA GLN A 175 -6.67 -4.67 15.98
C GLN A 175 -7.24 -5.71 16.97
N MET A 176 -7.16 -5.44 18.29
CA MET A 176 -7.71 -6.34 19.31
C MET A 176 -9.24 -6.46 19.24
N ALA A 177 -9.96 -5.38 18.94
CA ALA A 177 -11.40 -5.40 18.74
C ALA A 177 -11.82 -6.22 17.51
N ILE A 178 -11.05 -6.16 16.41
CA ILE A 178 -11.30 -6.92 15.19
C ILE A 178 -11.00 -8.41 15.39
N LEU A 179 -9.87 -8.72 16.04
CA LEU A 179 -9.46 -10.09 16.37
C LEU A 179 -10.57 -10.85 17.12
N HIS A 180 -11.13 -10.23 18.16
CA HIS A 180 -12.20 -10.79 19.00
C HIS A 180 -13.62 -10.60 18.44
N LYS A 181 -13.80 -10.02 17.25
CA LYS A 181 -15.13 -9.80 16.68
C LYS A 181 -15.80 -11.13 16.32
N GLU A 182 -16.95 -11.44 16.90
CA GLU A 182 -17.68 -12.69 16.59
C GLU A 182 -18.65 -12.55 15.41
N GLN A 183 -18.97 -11.31 15.00
CA GLN A 183 -20.00 -11.01 14.01
C GLN A 183 -19.41 -10.42 12.73
N ILE A 184 -20.00 -10.82 11.59
CA ILE A 184 -19.68 -10.32 10.26
C ILE A 184 -20.53 -9.07 10.02
N PRO A 185 -20.01 -8.00 9.41
CA PRO A 185 -20.88 -6.95 8.83
C PRO A 185 -21.97 -7.61 7.97
N GLU A 186 -23.23 -7.32 8.26
CA GLU A 186 -24.38 -8.08 7.73
C GLU A 186 -24.49 -7.97 6.20
N ASP A 187 -23.97 -6.88 5.63
CA ASP A 187 -23.94 -6.57 4.21
C ASP A 187 -22.97 -7.43 3.38
N LEU A 188 -22.00 -8.12 4.02
CA LEU A 188 -20.91 -8.82 3.32
C LEU A 188 -21.28 -10.20 2.74
N ILE A 189 -22.50 -10.71 2.96
CA ILE A 189 -22.83 -12.12 2.65
C ILE A 189 -24.21 -12.28 1.99
N ASP A 190 -24.22 -12.76 0.74
CA ASP A 190 -25.44 -13.29 0.11
C ASP A 190 -25.95 -14.51 0.90
N GLN A 191 -27.23 -14.49 1.26
CA GLN A 191 -27.90 -15.53 2.05
C GLN A 191 -27.80 -16.93 1.44
N LYS A 192 -27.51 -17.04 0.13
CA LYS A 192 -27.34 -18.30 -0.62
C LYS A 192 -26.14 -19.15 -0.19
N LEU A 193 -25.19 -18.60 0.58
CA LEU A 193 -23.95 -19.29 0.98
C LEU A 193 -23.73 -19.28 2.51
N PRO A 194 -24.60 -19.92 3.31
CA PRO A 194 -24.47 -19.95 4.77
C PRO A 194 -23.16 -20.61 5.24
N ASP A 195 -22.70 -21.67 4.57
CA ASP A 195 -21.45 -22.37 4.90
C ASP A 195 -20.18 -21.54 4.61
N LEU A 196 -20.30 -20.50 3.79
CA LEU A 196 -19.19 -19.59 3.49
C LEU A 196 -19.01 -18.52 4.59
N LYS A 197 -20.03 -18.28 5.43
CA LYS A 197 -20.03 -17.23 6.46
C LYS A 197 -18.77 -17.24 7.35
N PRO A 198 -18.35 -18.38 7.95
CA PRO A 198 -17.17 -18.38 8.82
C PRO A 198 -15.88 -18.02 8.07
N LEU A 199 -15.78 -18.43 6.80
CA LEU A 199 -14.62 -18.17 5.96
C LEU A 199 -14.55 -16.69 5.54
N VAL A 200 -15.71 -16.05 5.30
CA VAL A 200 -15.82 -14.61 5.02
C VAL A 200 -15.54 -13.78 6.26
N LEU A 201 -15.98 -14.20 7.46
CA LEU A 201 -15.61 -13.54 8.72
C LEU A 201 -14.09 -13.47 8.87
N GLU A 202 -13.43 -14.62 8.71
CA GLU A 202 -11.99 -14.73 8.93
C GLU A 202 -11.20 -14.01 7.83
N ALA A 203 -11.69 -14.03 6.57
CA ALA A 203 -11.14 -13.22 5.49
C ALA A 203 -11.22 -11.71 5.81
N TYR A 204 -12.37 -11.24 6.30
CA TYR A 204 -12.56 -9.84 6.67
C TYR A 204 -11.63 -9.43 7.83
N LYS A 205 -11.55 -10.25 8.88
CA LYS A 205 -10.64 -10.01 10.01
C LYS A 205 -9.20 -9.93 9.57
N ILE A 206 -8.70 -10.95 8.87
CA ILE A 206 -7.31 -11.03 8.44
C ILE A 206 -6.98 -9.88 7.49
N GLY A 207 -7.84 -9.57 6.52
CA GLY A 207 -7.67 -8.43 5.63
C GLY A 207 -7.58 -7.09 6.39
N CYS A 208 -8.45 -6.88 7.39
CA CYS A 208 -8.37 -5.69 8.22
C CYS A 208 -7.08 -5.62 9.03
N LEU A 209 -6.68 -6.72 9.69
CA LEU A 209 -5.48 -6.77 10.52
C LEU A 209 -4.20 -6.58 9.70
N MET A 210 -4.14 -7.14 8.48
CA MET A 210 -3.05 -6.93 7.52
C MET A 210 -2.94 -5.47 7.08
N ALA A 211 -4.08 -4.81 6.81
CA ALA A 211 -4.12 -3.39 6.45
C ALA A 211 -3.80 -2.44 7.61
N LEU A 212 -4.11 -2.85 8.86
CA LEU A 212 -3.75 -2.13 10.09
C LEU A 212 -2.31 -2.40 10.56
N HIS A 213 -1.58 -3.34 9.96
CA HIS A 213 -0.18 -3.60 10.31
C HIS A 213 0.69 -2.40 9.92
N ASN A 214 1.85 -2.24 10.57
CA ASN A 214 2.78 -1.14 10.29
C ASN A 214 4.19 -1.71 10.05
N PRO A 215 4.70 -1.75 8.80
CA PRO A 215 4.03 -1.33 7.56
C PRO A 215 2.87 -2.26 7.15
N PRO A 216 1.87 -1.79 6.38
CA PRO A 216 0.74 -2.63 5.95
C PRO A 216 1.18 -3.84 5.12
N ILE A 217 0.58 -5.00 5.40
CA ILE A 217 0.86 -6.24 4.65
C ILE A 217 -0.05 -6.29 3.44
N LEU A 218 0.50 -6.00 2.26
CA LEU A 218 -0.27 -5.90 1.01
C LEU A 218 -0.41 -7.25 0.30
N LEU A 219 -1.49 -7.40 -0.47
CA LEU A 219 -1.73 -8.56 -1.33
C LEU A 219 -1.40 -8.23 -2.80
N ASP A 220 -0.70 -9.13 -3.48
CA ASP A 220 -0.37 -8.99 -4.89
C ASP A 220 -1.58 -9.33 -5.78
N TRP A 221 -2.46 -8.33 -5.94
CA TRP A 221 -3.64 -8.41 -6.78
C TRP A 221 -3.32 -8.56 -8.28
N ALA A 222 -2.10 -8.24 -8.72
CA ALA A 222 -1.69 -8.27 -10.12
C ALA A 222 -1.09 -9.63 -10.52
N ASN A 223 -0.22 -10.20 -9.70
CA ASN A 223 0.49 -11.46 -9.96
C ASN A 223 -0.26 -12.65 -9.33
N GLN A 224 -1.45 -12.96 -9.86
CA GLN A 224 -2.30 -14.03 -9.32
C GLN A 224 -1.79 -15.44 -9.68
N LYS A 225 -0.74 -15.88 -8.99
CA LYS A 225 -0.31 -17.29 -8.92
C LYS A 225 -1.32 -18.12 -8.12
N GLY A 226 -2.44 -18.45 -8.76
CA GLY A 226 -3.46 -19.35 -8.21
C GLY A 226 -4.80 -18.66 -7.89
N THR A 227 -5.57 -19.26 -6.97
CA THR A 227 -6.96 -18.86 -6.70
C THR A 227 -7.07 -17.49 -6.00
N PHE A 228 -6.11 -17.15 -5.15
CA PHE A 228 -6.05 -15.94 -4.31
C PHE A 228 -4.63 -15.33 -4.34
N PRO A 229 -4.48 -14.01 -4.16
CA PRO A 229 -3.18 -13.32 -4.25
C PRO A 229 -2.20 -13.74 -3.14
N GLU A 230 -0.90 -13.61 -3.41
CA GLU A 230 0.17 -13.80 -2.40
C GLU A 230 0.40 -12.51 -1.60
N CYS A 231 1.04 -12.60 -0.43
CA CYS A 231 1.50 -11.41 0.28
C CYS A 231 2.69 -10.81 -0.47
N ILE A 232 2.74 -9.48 -0.59
CA ILE A 232 3.92 -8.79 -1.14
C ILE A 232 5.05 -8.90 -0.10
N HIS A 233 6.19 -9.43 -0.52
CA HIS A 233 7.38 -9.57 0.34
C HIS A 233 8.31 -8.34 0.28
N ASP A 234 8.27 -7.57 -0.80
CA ASP A 234 9.08 -6.36 -1.00
C ASP A 234 8.26 -5.19 -1.54
N LEU A 235 8.20 -4.08 -0.80
CA LEU A 235 7.51 -2.84 -1.23
C LEU A 235 8.08 -2.24 -2.52
N LYS A 236 9.34 -2.56 -2.88
CA LYS A 236 9.96 -2.14 -4.16
C LYS A 236 9.27 -2.73 -5.39
N ALA A 237 8.63 -3.90 -5.28
CA ALA A 237 7.93 -4.55 -6.40
C ALA A 237 6.64 -3.81 -6.80
N ALA A 238 6.00 -3.10 -5.87
CA ALA A 238 4.72 -2.42 -6.11
C ALA A 238 4.85 -1.15 -6.98
N GLY A 239 6.06 -0.57 -7.10
CA GLY A 239 6.27 0.72 -7.76
C GLY A 239 6.69 0.68 -9.24
N GLN A 240 6.99 -0.49 -9.82
CA GLN A 240 7.66 -0.56 -11.13
C GLN A 240 6.73 -0.70 -12.36
N ASN A 241 5.44 -0.99 -12.18
CA ASN A 241 4.50 -1.25 -13.29
C ASN A 241 3.68 -0.02 -13.72
N MET A 242 4.32 1.15 -13.77
CA MET A 242 3.76 2.41 -14.29
C MET A 242 4.73 3.06 -15.29
N THR A 243 5.11 2.32 -16.35
CA THR A 243 5.77 2.90 -17.52
C THR A 243 4.76 3.09 -18.65
N THR A 244 4.63 4.34 -19.10
CA THR A 244 3.79 4.75 -20.22
C THR A 244 4.23 4.11 -21.55
N PRO A 245 3.32 3.93 -22.52
CA PRO A 245 3.67 3.38 -23.81
C PRO A 245 4.55 4.37 -24.58
N THR A 246 5.82 4.00 -24.79
CA THR A 246 6.71 4.74 -25.69
C THR A 246 6.23 4.51 -27.13
N ALA A 247 6.01 5.60 -27.87
CA ALA A 247 5.54 5.52 -29.25
C ALA A 247 6.56 4.78 -30.13
N VAL A 248 6.08 3.81 -30.90
CA VAL A 248 6.92 3.08 -31.87
C VAL A 248 6.98 3.90 -33.15
N ASP A 249 8.08 4.65 -33.33
CA ASP A 249 8.40 5.30 -34.59
C ASP A 249 8.56 4.23 -35.68
N SER A 250 7.63 4.24 -36.65
CA SER A 250 7.57 3.25 -37.71
C SER A 250 8.18 3.83 -38.98
N LYS A 251 9.48 3.59 -39.18
CA LYS A 251 10.10 3.79 -40.50
C LYS A 251 10.35 2.47 -41.22
N GLU A 252 9.58 2.35 -42.29
CA GLU A 252 9.57 1.33 -43.31
C GLU A 252 10.91 1.24 -44.07
N ALA A 253 11.44 0.02 -44.20
CA ALA A 253 12.35 -0.38 -45.27
C ALA A 253 12.12 -1.86 -45.58
N ARG A 254 12.16 -2.21 -46.87
CA ARG A 254 11.54 -3.42 -47.43
C ARG A 254 12.63 -4.42 -47.92
N PRO A 255 12.35 -5.45 -48.75
CA PRO A 255 12.60 -6.84 -48.34
C PRO A 255 13.69 -7.56 -49.15
N ASP A 256 14.15 -8.69 -48.63
CA ASP A 256 14.59 -9.88 -49.37
C ASP A 256 14.49 -11.05 -48.37
N GLY A 257 14.04 -12.27 -48.70
CA GLY A 257 13.84 -12.88 -50.01
C GLY A 257 14.50 -14.27 -49.95
N HIS A 258 13.70 -15.33 -49.83
CA HIS A 258 13.95 -16.77 -50.15
C HIS A 258 13.04 -17.70 -49.32
N THR A 259 11.95 -18.13 -49.93
CA THR A 259 11.45 -19.52 -49.81
C THR A 259 12.18 -20.36 -50.89
N PRO A 260 12.39 -21.69 -50.74
CA PRO A 260 11.26 -22.62 -50.89
C PRO A 260 11.33 -23.97 -50.12
N ASN A 261 10.20 -24.69 -50.21
CA ASN A 261 10.04 -26.16 -50.20
C ASN A 261 10.24 -26.92 -48.87
N ALA A 262 9.51 -28.03 -48.64
CA ALA A 262 8.32 -28.58 -49.31
C ALA A 262 7.70 -29.72 -48.48
N THR A 263 6.41 -30.03 -48.73
CA THR A 263 5.75 -31.35 -48.50
C THR A 263 5.69 -31.89 -47.05
N ASN A 264 4.67 -32.63 -46.59
CA ASN A 264 3.58 -33.31 -47.28
C ASN A 264 2.28 -33.31 -46.44
N SER A 265 1.17 -33.36 -47.18
CA SER A 265 -0.10 -34.07 -46.91
C SER A 265 0.00 -35.35 -46.06
N LYS A 266 -1.05 -35.99 -45.53
CA LYS A 266 -2.50 -35.80 -45.28
C LYS A 266 -3.08 -37.24 -45.15
N ASP A 267 -4.22 -37.39 -44.49
CA ASP A 267 -5.11 -38.58 -44.50
C ASP A 267 -4.62 -39.89 -43.85
N ALA A 268 -5.35 -40.38 -42.82
CA ALA A 268 -6.22 -41.58 -42.91
C ALA A 268 -6.59 -42.16 -41.51
N ALA A 269 -7.90 -42.23 -41.25
CA ALA A 269 -8.55 -43.21 -40.36
C ALA A 269 -8.97 -44.45 -41.24
N PRO A 270 -9.75 -45.49 -40.83
CA PRO A 270 -10.63 -45.62 -39.64
C PRO A 270 -10.76 -47.05 -39.05
N ASP A 271 -11.93 -47.32 -38.45
CA ASP A 271 -12.64 -48.60 -38.17
C ASP A 271 -12.40 -49.39 -36.86
N GLY A 272 -13.52 -49.89 -36.29
CA GLY A 272 -13.52 -50.70 -35.04
C GLY A 272 -14.84 -50.98 -34.30
N ASN A 273 -16.02 -50.93 -34.95
CA ASN A 273 -17.37 -51.42 -34.56
C ASN A 273 -17.75 -51.85 -33.10
N THR A 274 -18.89 -51.29 -32.65
CA THR A 274 -19.91 -51.79 -31.68
C THR A 274 -20.67 -53.05 -32.21
N PRO A 275 -21.60 -53.75 -31.48
CA PRO A 275 -22.55 -53.33 -30.40
C PRO A 275 -22.55 -54.32 -29.17
N ASN A 276 -23.58 -54.56 -28.32
CA ASN A 276 -25.04 -54.35 -28.38
C ASN A 276 -25.78 -54.39 -26.99
N ALA A 277 -27.12 -54.32 -27.06
CA ALA A 277 -28.20 -54.49 -26.06
C ALA A 277 -28.02 -55.56 -24.94
N THR A 278 -28.73 -55.55 -23.81
CA THR A 278 -30.22 -55.51 -23.68
C THR A 278 -30.68 -55.19 -22.25
N ASN A 279 -31.90 -54.66 -22.10
CA ASN A 279 -32.57 -54.35 -20.82
C ASN A 279 -33.96 -55.03 -20.77
N PRO A 280 -34.32 -55.72 -19.67
CA PRO A 280 -35.68 -55.60 -19.12
C PRO A 280 -35.72 -55.69 -17.57
N ASN A 281 -36.78 -55.38 -16.80
CA ASN A 281 -38.05 -54.65 -16.90
C ASN A 281 -38.84 -55.04 -15.61
N VAL A 282 -39.77 -54.20 -15.11
CA VAL A 282 -40.83 -54.46 -14.08
C VAL A 282 -40.48 -55.19 -12.76
N ASN A 283 -40.70 -54.53 -11.60
CA ASN A 283 -41.81 -54.96 -10.73
C ASN A 283 -42.35 -53.90 -9.75
N LEU A 284 -43.62 -54.09 -9.38
CA LEU A 284 -44.48 -53.20 -8.61
C LEU A 284 -44.89 -53.83 -7.27
N LYS A 285 -45.07 -52.96 -6.26
CA LYS A 285 -45.99 -53.13 -5.11
C LYS A 285 -45.66 -54.21 -4.05
N PRO A 286 -46.32 -54.24 -2.87
CA PRO A 286 -47.55 -53.54 -2.42
C PRO A 286 -47.52 -52.01 -2.35
#